data_AF-A0A7R9DRC3-F1
#
_entry.id   AF-A0A7R9DRC3-F1
#
_cell.length_a   1.000
_cell.length_b   1.000
_cell.length_c   1.000
_cell.angle_alpha   90.00
_cell.angle_beta   90.00
_cell.angle_gamma   90.00
#
_symmetry.space_group_name_H-M   'P 1'
#
loop_
_entity.id
_entity.type
_entity.pdbx_description
1 polymer ?
#
loop_
_entity_poly.entity_id
_entity_poly.type
_entity_poly.pdbx_seq_one_letter_code
_entity_poly.pdbx_strand_id
1 'polypeptide(L)'
;MADRVTRRTYSDSDVFRPFSVQKIPCSNLILLVVDTLCPCGSKQLSITPQEVNYESVSPGGSMVQCRTKPQETMYRRRPPKCMNYHPE
;
A
#
# COMPACT_ATOMS: atom_id res chain seq x y z
N MET A 1 -6.49 -21.24 -18.24
CA MET A 1 -6.86 -19.82 -18.04
C MET A 1 -5.65 -19.01 -18.48
N ALA A 2 -5.71 -18.30 -19.61
CA ALA A 2 -4.54 -17.63 -20.18
C ALA A 2 -4.24 -16.33 -19.41
N ASP A 3 -2.98 -16.14 -19.00
CA ASP A 3 -2.50 -14.89 -18.42
C ASP A 3 -2.64 -13.76 -19.45
N ARG A 4 -3.54 -12.82 -19.18
CA ARG A 4 -3.82 -11.70 -20.09
C ARG A 4 -2.66 -10.71 -20.08
N VAL A 5 -1.77 -10.84 -21.07
CA VAL A 5 -0.73 -9.83 -21.34
C VAL A 5 -1.41 -8.50 -21.67
N THR A 6 -1.14 -7.48 -20.88
CA THR A 6 -1.68 -6.13 -21.11
C THR A 6 -0.61 -5.28 -21.77
N ARG A 7 -0.82 -4.94 -23.05
CA ARG A 7 0.06 -4.02 -23.79
C ARG A 7 -0.37 -2.58 -23.47
N ARG A 8 0.58 -1.74 -23.10
CA ARG A 8 0.37 -0.33 -22.77
C ARG A 8 1.45 0.52 -23.43
N THR A 9 1.18 1.81 -23.53
CA THR A 9 2.10 2.80 -24.11
C THR A 9 2.32 3.89 -23.09
N TYR A 10 3.58 4.29 -22.91
CA TYR A 10 3.96 5.47 -22.15
C TYR A 10 4.44 6.55 -23.13
N SER A 11 3.99 7.79 -22.94
CA SER A 11 4.41 8.94 -23.74
C SER A 11 5.24 9.88 -22.87
N ASP A 12 6.49 10.10 -23.26
CA ASP A 12 7.38 11.09 -22.67
C ASP A 12 8.02 11.87 -23.81
N SER A 13 7.69 13.15 -23.92
CA SER A 13 8.27 14.10 -24.88
C SER A 13 8.39 13.56 -26.31
N ASP A 14 7.25 13.41 -26.99
CA ASP A 14 7.11 12.98 -28.40
C ASP A 14 7.61 11.57 -28.78
N VAL A 15 7.98 10.72 -27.81
CA VAL A 15 8.30 9.31 -28.09
C VAL A 15 7.33 8.36 -27.39
N PHE A 16 6.77 7.44 -28.17
CA PHE A 16 5.94 6.34 -27.69
C PHE A 16 6.81 5.15 -27.30
N ARG A 17 6.82 4.78 -26.01
CA ARG A 17 7.44 3.53 -25.54
C ARG A 17 6.37 2.46 -25.31
N PRO A 18 6.23 1.45 -26.17
CA PRO A 18 5.38 0.31 -25.88
C PRO A 18 6.00 -0.53 -24.77
N PHE A 19 5.17 -1.00 -23.85
CA PHE A 19 5.55 -1.95 -22.83
C PHE A 19 4.47 -3.01 -22.64
N SER A 20 4.88 -4.21 -22.25
CA SER A 20 3.95 -5.28 -21.89
C SER A 20 4.10 -5.64 -20.43
N VAL A 21 2.96 -5.78 -19.75
CA VAL A 21 2.90 -6.20 -18.36
C VAL A 21 2.17 -7.54 -18.25
N GLN A 22 2.79 -8.47 -17.54
CA GLN A 22 2.22 -9.77 -17.21
C GLN A 22 2.32 -10.00 -15.69
N LYS A 23 1.25 -10.52 -15.08
CA LYS A 23 1.28 -10.97 -13.68
C LYS A 23 1.89 -12.36 -13.62
N ILE A 24 2.74 -12.62 -12.63
CA ILE A 24 3.26 -13.97 -12.38
C ILE A 24 2.29 -14.68 -11.42
N PRO A 25 1.67 -15.81 -11.83
CA PRO A 25 0.72 -16.53 -11.01
C PRO A 25 1.28 -16.90 -9.63
N CYS A 26 0.39 -16.98 -8.63
CA CYS A 26 0.73 -17.38 -7.27
C CYS A 26 1.85 -16.55 -6.61
N SER A 27 2.05 -15.31 -7.08
CA SER A 27 3.08 -14.41 -6.55
C SER A 27 2.59 -12.95 -6.57
N ASN A 28 3.30 -12.10 -5.84
CA ASN A 28 3.17 -10.64 -5.89
C ASN A 28 4.07 -10.00 -6.97
N LEU A 29 4.63 -10.80 -7.88
CA LEU A 29 5.57 -10.34 -8.89
C LEU A 29 4.88 -10.02 -10.22
N ILE A 30 5.51 -9.12 -10.97
CA ILE A 30 5.13 -8.76 -12.35
C ILE A 30 6.34 -8.89 -13.27
N LEU A 31 6.08 -9.27 -14.52
CA LEU A 31 7.05 -9.20 -15.61
C LEU A 31 6.76 -7.96 -16.45
N LEU A 32 7.75 -7.08 -16.56
CA LEU A 32 7.70 -5.87 -17.38
C LEU A 32 8.73 -6.00 -18.52
N VAL A 33 8.25 -5.89 -19.76
CA VAL A 33 9.12 -5.86 -20.95
C VAL A 33 9.00 -4.49 -21.60
N VAL A 34 10.15 -3.85 -21.84
CA VAL A 34 10.28 -2.50 -22.40
C VAL A 34 11.31 -2.48 -23.53
N ASP A 35 11.12 -1.60 -24.50
CA ASP A 35 12.11 -1.32 -25.54
C ASP A 35 13.17 -0.32 -25.04
N THR A 36 14.44 -0.67 -25.18
CA THR A 36 15.61 0.11 -24.75
C THR A 36 16.11 1.07 -25.83
N LEU A 37 15.61 1.00 -27.07
CA LEU A 37 16.10 1.78 -28.21
C LEU A 37 15.68 3.26 -28.21
N CYS A 38 14.65 3.63 -27.44
CA CYS A 38 14.25 5.03 -27.24
C CYS A 38 15.28 5.70 -26.29
N PRO A 39 15.89 6.84 -26.65
CA PRO A 39 16.91 7.54 -25.85
C PRO A 39 16.33 8.36 -24.67
N CYS A 40 15.13 8.01 -24.23
CA CYS A 40 14.28 8.81 -23.36
C CYS A 40 14.77 8.65 -21.92
N GLY A 41 14.95 9.78 -21.20
CA GLY A 41 15.65 9.81 -19.92
C GLY A 41 15.07 8.84 -18.89
N SER A 42 15.94 8.19 -18.11
CA SER A 42 15.48 7.36 -17.00
C SER A 42 14.93 8.27 -15.89
N LYS A 43 13.61 8.24 -15.66
CA LYS A 43 13.02 8.89 -14.49
C LYS A 43 13.32 8.05 -13.26
N GLN A 44 14.15 8.56 -12.35
CA GLN A 44 14.38 7.90 -11.07
C GLN A 44 13.12 8.01 -10.21
N LEU A 45 12.50 6.87 -9.92
CA LEU A 45 11.39 6.80 -8.96
C LEU A 45 11.99 6.51 -7.58
N SER A 46 11.75 7.40 -6.62
CA SER A 46 12.12 7.19 -5.22
C SER A 46 10.86 6.96 -4.39
N ILE A 47 10.89 5.96 -3.52
CA ILE A 47 9.83 5.69 -2.56
C ILE A 47 10.40 6.05 -1.19
N THR A 48 9.93 7.15 -0.62
CA THR A 48 10.29 7.56 0.74
C THR A 48 9.10 7.32 1.67
N PRO A 49 9.33 6.78 2.87
CA PRO A 49 8.26 6.65 3.85
C PRO A 49 7.67 8.04 4.16
N GLN A 50 6.35 8.13 4.22
CA GLN A 50 5.65 9.36 4.59
C GLN A 50 5.13 9.20 6.01
N GLU A 51 5.55 10.09 6.90
CA GLU A 51 5.02 10.14 8.26
C GLU A 51 3.53 10.53 8.23
N VAL A 52 2.73 9.78 8.99
CA VAL A 52 1.30 10.07 9.14
C VAL A 52 1.17 11.15 10.21
N ASN A 53 0.82 12.37 9.80
CA ASN A 53 0.53 13.45 10.74
C ASN A 53 -0.89 13.29 11.29
N TYR A 54 -0.97 12.87 12.55
CA TYR A 54 -2.24 12.71 13.26
C TYR A 54 -2.79 14.07 13.77
N GLU A 55 -2.01 15.15 13.77
CA GLU A 55 -2.42 16.44 14.35
C GLU A 55 -3.07 17.40 13.34
N SER A 56 -3.01 17.14 12.02
CA SER A 56 -3.41 18.11 10.99
C SER A 56 -4.78 17.86 10.35
N VAL A 57 -5.82 17.66 11.16
CA VAL A 57 -7.23 17.86 10.73
C VAL A 57 -7.82 19.03 11.53
N SER A 58 -7.78 20.23 10.94
CA SER A 58 -8.28 21.49 11.51
C SER A 58 -9.82 21.60 11.46
N PRO A 59 -10.38 22.81 11.67
CA PRO A 59 -11.30 23.20 12.73
C PRO A 59 -12.74 22.68 12.52
N GLY A 60 -12.93 21.40 12.82
CA GLY A 60 -14.22 20.71 13.01
C GLY A 60 -13.99 19.50 13.93
N GLY A 61 -13.01 19.70 14.83
CA GLY A 61 -12.05 18.70 15.27
C GLY A 61 -12.69 17.54 15.99
N SER A 62 -12.59 16.36 15.39
CA SER A 62 -12.61 15.17 16.21
C SER A 62 -11.85 14.04 15.56
N MET A 63 -10.56 13.99 15.86
CA MET A 63 -9.91 12.84 16.50
C MET A 63 -8.40 13.09 16.51
N VAL A 64 -7.71 12.98 17.67
CA VAL A 64 -6.44 12.22 17.73
C VAL A 64 -5.84 11.93 19.12
N GLN A 65 -6.13 12.63 20.22
CA GLN A 65 -5.49 12.25 21.51
C GLN A 65 -6.36 11.43 22.50
N CYS A 66 -7.69 11.38 22.33
CA CYS A 66 -8.59 10.63 23.24
C CYS A 66 -9.57 9.67 22.55
N ARG A 67 -9.39 9.38 21.25
CA ARG A 67 -10.24 8.42 20.52
C ARG A 67 -9.48 7.18 20.04
N THR A 68 -8.51 6.72 20.83
CA THR A 68 -8.36 5.28 21.03
C THR A 68 -9.56 4.77 21.83
N LYS A 69 -10.76 4.91 21.25
CA LYS A 69 -11.75 3.87 21.50
C LYS A 69 -11.06 2.61 20.96
N PRO A 70 -10.78 1.59 21.80
CA PRO A 70 -10.35 0.31 21.25
C PRO A 70 -11.40 0.01 20.20
N GLN A 71 -11.00 -0.10 18.93
CA GLN A 71 -11.91 -0.27 17.80
C GLN A 71 -13.10 -1.08 18.28
N GLU A 72 -14.29 -0.49 18.44
CA GLU A 72 -15.47 -1.17 19.03
C GLU A 72 -15.84 -2.41 18.18
N THR A 73 -15.20 -2.55 17.01
CA THR A 73 -15.24 -3.64 16.04
C THR A 73 -14.19 -4.74 16.27
N MET A 74 -13.15 -4.53 17.09
CA MET A 74 -12.22 -5.59 17.47
C MET A 74 -12.78 -6.34 18.68
N TYR A 75 -13.41 -7.49 18.42
CA TYR A 75 -13.91 -8.40 19.45
C TYR A 75 -12.77 -8.89 20.37
N ARG A 76 -12.56 -8.21 21.49
CA ARG A 76 -11.76 -8.71 22.61
C ARG A 76 -12.66 -9.48 23.55
N ARG A 77 -12.39 -10.77 23.78
CA ARG A 77 -13.07 -11.57 24.81
C ARG A 77 -12.25 -11.56 26.10
N ARG A 78 -12.88 -11.24 27.23
CA ARG A 78 -12.23 -11.41 28.53
C ARG A 78 -12.10 -12.90 28.85
N PRO A 79 -10.99 -13.35 29.46
CA PRO A 79 -10.89 -14.69 30.02
C PRO A 79 -12.02 -14.97 31.04
N PRO A 80 -12.54 -16.20 31.13
CA PRO A 80 -13.64 -16.54 32.02
C PRO A 80 -13.27 -16.56 33.51
N LYS A 81 -11.98 -16.80 33.83
CA LYS A 81 -11.47 -16.81 35.21
C LYS A 81 -10.44 -15.71 35.36
N CYS A 82 -10.63 -14.84 36.35
CA CYS A 82 -9.66 -13.82 36.75
C CYS A 82 -9.23 -14.13 38.18
N MET A 83 -7.95 -14.46 38.39
CA MET A 83 -7.40 -14.73 39.73
C MET A 83 -6.52 -13.56 40.13
N ASN A 84 -7.13 -12.59 40.82
CA ASN A 84 -6.47 -11.35 41.23
C ASN A 84 -5.48 -11.56 42.38
N TYR A 85 -5.68 -12.63 43.15
CA TYR A 85 -4.84 -12.98 44.30
C TYR A 85 -4.71 -14.50 44.38
N HIS A 86 -3.51 -14.94 44.73
CA HIS A 86 -3.27 -16.31 45.14
C HIS A 86 -3.66 -16.42 46.62
N PRO A 87 -4.54 -17.35 47.02
CA PRO A 87 -4.69 -17.67 48.43
C PRO A 87 -3.39 -18.35 48.88
N GLU A 88 -2.74 -17.79 49.89
CA GLU A 88 -1.45 -18.26 50.47
C GLU A 88 -1.31 -19.79 50.49
#